data_AF-A0A9P5G9R7-F1
#
_entry.id   AF-A0A9P5G9R7-F1
#
_cell.length_a   1.000
_cell.length_b   1.000
_cell.length_c   1.000
_cell.angle_alpha   90.00
_cell.angle_beta   90.00
_cell.angle_gamma   90.00
#
_symmetry.space_group_name_H-M   'P 1'
#
loop_
_entity.id
_entity.type
_entity.pdbx_description
1 polymer ?
#
loop_
_entity_poly.entity_id
_entity_poly.type
_entity_poly.pdbx_seq_one_letter_code
_entity_poly.pdbx_strand_id
1 'polypeptide(L)'
;MSDDEFRISIEPQVKDELLSFDDDSLPLGQIIKRITQERGSFTELTEESLLHEIEAEQMLDSKDDDELFHEDLSMDNQAGSNNDETSGEASAGVSTAAGASAGSAPTNGSSNDKALNAINNGGSNSASDGAFNDEEDDDDDLSFDQVRHELLSLVSVAHNESALSQDFVSLLMSCLRPAAGTTSMSPHLKQFIPVGSLNADNSKPSGVDDDPLVAAGWKLQALDHSASLISRAAKRLQSEAEKEELYWENVLSIVSFGEVLFKIRKGDMRGLGIKYGYGDAGSQYYDKGVATLRRKADGTMSFQTGLNKRTKVVRVNLYSVVNGERVFEGSSKSLEILPERSVQNEIINARNLLFEEELFFEMAKEARGLVSHRVRIVNGKIIVKLFDEILEIEFVSPEPTADDDDKDSTLGESANETNDNNTTINEDNKSNMAEDVEMSDTLPALKISRRASLISTTFHILLCYAHRKNLETKASVPKPLNTKEKKSKSALYILRPLIAHILHHKIIARTHKTIELISQNIVNLQVSSESVEAAAEEMQGSTSGYLGRLAVHPMSKIVIKQDPVPGAAKHASHVEVLTGSPLQSYLPLYEAYAYVKDGDKDREVSKGTFWDLEELEDWIRWVLTEEF
;
A
#
# COMPACT_ATOMS: atom_id res chain seq x y z
N MET A 1 14.62 74.78 63.72
CA MET A 1 14.67 74.14 62.40
C MET A 1 15.66 73.01 62.55
N SER A 2 15.14 71.80 62.69
CA SER A 2 15.81 70.61 63.19
C SER A 2 16.30 69.72 62.04
N ASP A 3 17.44 69.08 62.27
CA ASP A 3 18.21 68.20 61.38
C ASP A 3 17.48 66.90 61.01
N ASP A 4 16.40 66.96 60.20
CA ASP A 4 15.64 65.77 59.78
C ASP A 4 15.47 65.59 58.26
N GLU A 5 16.15 66.36 57.40
CA GLU A 5 15.90 66.34 55.94
C GLU A 5 16.91 65.54 55.08
N PHE A 6 17.81 64.75 55.68
CA PHE A 6 18.77 63.93 54.93
C PHE A 6 18.91 62.49 55.44
N ARG A 7 17.79 61.78 55.56
CA ARG A 7 17.77 60.32 55.60
C ARG A 7 16.74 59.78 54.62
N ILE A 8 17.15 59.60 53.36
CA ILE A 8 16.50 58.62 52.49
C ILE A 8 16.96 57.26 53.01
N SER A 9 16.07 56.55 53.74
CA SER A 9 16.28 55.14 54.07
C SER A 9 16.43 54.35 52.78
N ILE A 10 17.57 53.67 52.63
CA ILE A 10 17.72 52.56 51.68
C ILE A 10 17.09 51.34 52.35
N GLU A 11 15.77 51.33 52.43
CA GLU A 11 15.05 50.06 52.46
C GLU A 11 14.93 49.62 50.99
N PRO A 12 15.30 48.38 50.64
CA PRO A 12 14.95 47.85 49.34
C PRO A 12 13.42 47.83 49.29
N GLN A 13 12.84 48.80 48.60
CA GLN A 13 11.52 48.61 48.04
C GLN A 13 11.69 47.43 47.09
N VAL A 14 11.28 46.25 47.54
CA VAL A 14 11.00 45.11 46.67
C VAL A 14 9.84 45.56 45.80
N LYS A 15 10.16 46.35 44.78
CA LYS A 15 9.37 46.33 43.57
C LYS A 15 9.72 45.00 42.93
N ASP A 16 8.81 44.05 43.07
CA ASP A 16 8.72 42.85 42.24
C ASP A 16 8.50 43.26 40.77
N GLU A 17 9.42 44.02 40.19
CA GLU A 17 9.42 44.46 38.79
C GLU A 17 10.74 44.05 38.11
N LEU A 18 11.39 43.00 38.61
CA LEU A 18 12.46 42.30 37.91
C LEU A 18 12.18 40.79 37.94
N LEU A 19 11.65 40.33 36.81
CA LEU A 19 11.68 38.95 36.30
C LEU A 19 10.67 37.93 36.87
N SER A 20 9.41 38.33 37.07
CA SER A 20 8.31 37.44 36.66
C SER A 20 7.92 37.83 35.23
N PHE A 21 8.55 37.21 34.24
CA PHE A 21 7.89 37.10 32.95
C PHE A 21 6.63 36.28 33.22
N ASP A 22 5.49 36.94 33.40
CA ASP A 22 4.20 36.26 33.45
C ASP A 22 4.01 35.62 32.06
N ASP A 23 4.43 34.35 31.91
CA ASP A 23 4.25 33.56 30.70
C ASP A 23 2.76 33.48 30.30
N ASP A 24 1.85 33.70 31.26
CA ASP A 24 0.40 33.83 31.08
C ASP A 24 -0.03 35.10 30.32
N SER A 25 0.86 36.08 30.09
CA SER A 25 0.55 37.35 29.42
C SER A 25 0.95 37.40 27.94
N LEU A 26 1.70 36.41 27.45
CA LEU A 26 2.11 36.37 26.05
C LEU A 26 0.91 36.06 25.14
N PRO A 27 0.66 36.85 24.08
CA PRO A 27 -0.40 36.53 23.13
C PRO A 27 -0.13 35.16 22.52
N LEU A 28 -1.16 34.31 22.48
CA LEU A 28 -1.08 32.90 22.04
C LEU A 28 -0.29 32.70 20.73
N GLY A 29 -0.34 33.65 19.80
CA GLY A 29 0.44 33.59 18.55
C GLY A 29 1.96 33.68 18.72
N GLN A 30 2.48 34.31 19.79
CA GLN A 30 3.90 34.31 20.12
C GLN A 30 4.31 33.02 20.82
N ILE A 31 3.47 32.52 21.73
CA ILE A 31 3.68 31.23 22.40
C ILE A 31 3.74 30.09 21.38
N ILE A 32 2.78 30.06 20.44
CA ILE A 32 2.75 29.06 19.38
C ILE A 32 4.03 29.12 18.55
N LYS A 33 4.47 30.31 18.12
CA LYS A 33 5.72 30.47 17.35
C LYS A 33 6.94 29.99 18.12
N ARG A 34 7.01 30.30 19.41
CA ARG A 34 8.10 29.89 20.29
C ARG A 34 8.14 28.37 20.45
N ILE A 35 7.00 27.74 20.74
CA ILE A 35 6.89 26.28 20.84
C ILE A 35 7.24 25.61 19.52
N THR A 36 6.81 26.18 18.38
CA THR A 36 7.18 25.64 17.05
C THR A 36 8.68 25.77 16.77
N GLN A 37 9.34 26.82 17.25
CA GLN A 37 10.79 27.01 17.12
C GLN A 37 11.59 26.09 18.04
N GLU A 38 11.14 25.91 19.28
CA GLU A 38 11.84 25.11 20.29
C GLU A 38 11.60 23.61 20.12
N ARG A 39 10.39 23.20 19.71
CA ARG A 39 9.96 21.79 19.69
C ARG A 39 9.45 21.30 18.33
N GLY A 40 9.49 22.14 17.30
CA GLY A 40 9.05 21.75 15.95
C GLY A 40 7.52 21.59 15.86
N SER A 41 7.04 20.39 15.49
CA SER A 41 5.62 20.16 15.23
C SER A 41 4.84 19.88 16.52
N PHE A 42 3.65 20.48 16.66
CA PHE A 42 2.74 20.19 17.78
C PHE A 42 2.21 18.76 17.82
N THR A 43 2.36 18.00 16.74
CA THR A 43 1.87 16.61 16.65
C THR A 43 2.66 15.63 17.51
N GLU A 44 3.92 15.96 17.81
CA GLU A 44 4.82 15.09 18.57
C GLU A 44 4.81 15.42 20.08
N LEU A 45 4.14 16.50 20.48
CA LEU A 45 3.99 16.91 21.87
C LEU A 45 2.86 16.11 22.53
N THR A 46 3.22 15.08 23.29
CA THR A 46 2.28 14.35 24.16
C THR A 46 2.42 14.80 25.61
N GLU A 47 1.31 14.74 26.35
CA GLU A 47 1.28 15.08 27.80
C GLU A 47 2.26 14.21 28.59
N GLU A 48 2.35 12.92 28.24
CA GLU A 48 3.27 11.97 28.90
C GLU A 48 4.74 12.33 28.68
N SER A 49 5.12 12.77 27.46
CA SER A 49 6.50 13.20 27.18
C SER A 49 6.88 14.46 27.95
N LEU A 50 5.94 15.41 28.06
CA LEU A 50 6.16 16.66 28.79
C LEU A 50 6.24 16.41 30.31
N LEU A 51 5.41 15.52 30.85
CA LEU A 51 5.47 15.14 32.25
C LEU A 51 6.80 14.48 32.62
N HIS A 52 7.31 13.59 31.76
CA HIS A 52 8.59 12.95 31.97
C HIS A 52 9.76 13.95 31.92
N GLU A 53 9.67 14.98 31.07
CA GLU A 53 10.68 16.05 31.00
C GLU A 53 10.63 16.96 32.23
N ILE A 54 9.44 17.34 32.68
CA ILE A 54 9.26 18.13 33.91
C ILE A 54 9.76 17.34 35.13
N GLU A 55 9.50 16.04 35.20
CA GLU A 55 9.99 15.17 36.27
C GLU A 55 11.52 15.05 36.24
N ALA A 56 12.12 14.95 35.05
CA ALA A 56 13.57 14.93 34.88
C ALA A 56 14.23 16.25 35.32
N GLU A 57 13.62 17.40 35.02
CA GLU A 57 14.09 18.71 35.50
C GLU A 57 13.94 18.85 37.02
N GLN A 58 12.85 18.36 37.62
CA GLN A 58 12.65 18.36 39.08
C GLN A 58 13.63 17.43 39.82
N MET A 59 14.05 16.32 39.20
CA MET A 59 15.11 15.46 39.74
C MET A 59 16.51 16.07 39.67
N LEU A 60 16.72 17.06 38.80
CA LEU A 60 17.96 17.84 38.77
C LEU A 60 17.97 18.89 39.89
N ASP A 61 16.83 19.54 40.15
CA ASP A 61 16.69 20.55 41.21
C ASP A 61 16.77 19.95 42.63
N SER A 62 16.27 18.73 42.83
CA SER A 62 16.28 18.05 44.14
C SER A 62 17.63 17.43 44.52
N LYS A 63 18.55 17.25 43.57
CA LYS A 63 19.91 16.76 43.84
C LYS A 63 20.81 17.79 44.52
N ASP A 64 20.49 19.06 44.39
CA ASP A 64 21.26 20.15 45.03
C ASP A 64 20.91 20.31 46.53
N ASP A 65 19.80 19.73 47.00
CA ASP A 65 19.33 19.82 48.39
C ASP A 65 19.80 18.66 49.31
N ASP A 66 20.21 17.51 48.76
CA ASP A 66 20.55 16.30 49.53
C ASP A 66 22.03 16.21 50.00
N GLU A 67 22.88 17.20 49.70
CA GLU A 67 24.28 17.26 50.19
C GLU A 67 24.45 17.85 51.60
N LEU A 68 23.37 18.05 52.35
CA LEU A 68 23.42 18.48 53.76
C LEU A 68 22.78 17.39 54.64
N PHE A 69 23.59 16.85 55.57
CA PHE A 69 23.25 15.88 56.64
C PHE A 69 23.43 14.37 56.32
N HIS A 70 24.67 13.88 56.40
CA HIS A 70 25.06 12.96 57.49
C HIS A 70 26.58 12.74 57.56
N GLU A 71 27.17 13.21 58.66
CA GLU A 71 28.54 12.91 59.07
C GLU A 71 28.53 11.69 60.02
N ASP A 72 29.59 10.87 59.88
CA ASP A 72 30.12 9.85 60.78
C ASP A 72 29.35 8.53 61.06
N LEU A 73 29.97 7.40 60.67
CA LEU A 73 30.60 6.46 61.62
C LEU A 73 31.36 5.30 60.93
N SER A 74 32.70 5.37 61.04
CA SER A 74 33.68 4.30 61.38
C SER A 74 33.97 3.09 60.46
N MET A 75 35.27 2.99 60.09
CA MET A 75 36.22 1.86 60.28
C MET A 75 35.93 0.52 59.54
N ASP A 76 36.87 -0.23 58.94
CA ASP A 76 38.33 -0.33 59.12
C ASP A 76 39.00 -1.05 57.92
N ASN A 77 40.16 -0.52 57.52
CA ASN A 77 41.46 -1.17 57.20
C ASN A 77 41.59 -2.60 56.64
N GLN A 78 42.23 -2.69 55.46
CA GLN A 78 43.61 -3.21 55.20
C GLN A 78 43.83 -3.31 53.68
N ALA A 79 44.99 -3.20 53.05
CA ALA A 79 46.34 -2.66 53.27
C ALA A 79 47.13 -3.06 52.00
N GLY A 80 47.97 -2.17 51.45
CA GLY A 80 48.88 -2.48 50.33
C GLY A 80 49.18 -1.26 49.44
N SER A 81 49.91 -0.27 49.95
CA SER A 81 51.34 -0.04 49.65
C SER A 81 51.59 0.59 48.27
N ASN A 82 51.67 1.94 48.21
CA ASN A 82 52.91 2.75 48.13
C ASN A 82 53.45 2.85 46.68
N ASN A 83 53.75 3.99 46.07
CA ASN A 83 54.26 5.29 46.54
C ASN A 83 54.17 6.30 45.36
N ASP A 84 53.67 7.53 45.56
CA ASP A 84 54.42 8.77 45.87
C ASP A 84 55.18 9.36 44.65
N GLU A 85 55.23 10.67 44.37
CA GLU A 85 54.93 11.83 45.22
C GLU A 85 54.96 13.13 44.40
N THR A 86 54.16 14.11 44.86
CA THR A 86 54.47 15.56 45.03
C THR A 86 54.66 16.49 43.83
N SER A 87 54.34 17.79 43.91
CA SER A 87 53.66 18.68 44.88
C SER A 87 53.66 20.06 44.20
N GLY A 88 52.64 20.91 44.30
CA GLY A 88 52.36 21.74 45.46
C GLY A 88 52.08 23.16 44.94
N GLU A 89 50.90 23.71 45.28
CA GLU A 89 50.74 24.89 46.15
C GLU A 89 50.83 26.24 45.41
N ALA A 90 50.08 27.29 45.73
CA ALA A 90 48.90 27.48 46.57
C ALA A 90 48.38 28.92 46.34
N SER A 91 47.08 29.08 46.60
CA SER A 91 46.43 30.21 47.29
C SER A 91 46.42 31.64 46.71
N ALA A 92 45.19 32.18 46.65
CA ALA A 92 44.68 33.28 47.48
C ALA A 92 44.13 34.48 46.70
N GLY A 93 43.00 35.02 47.17
CA GLY A 93 42.75 36.46 47.08
C GLY A 93 41.35 36.89 46.64
N VAL A 94 40.51 37.12 47.65
CA VAL A 94 39.19 37.77 47.64
C VAL A 94 39.28 39.30 47.42
N SER A 95 38.17 39.88 46.95
CA SER A 95 37.64 41.26 47.22
C SER A 95 37.76 42.41 46.19
N THR A 96 36.57 42.77 45.68
CA THR A 96 35.89 44.10 45.71
C THR A 96 36.31 45.28 44.81
N ALA A 97 35.31 45.70 44.00
CA ALA A 97 34.64 47.02 43.96
C ALA A 97 35.07 48.14 42.97
N ALA A 98 34.00 48.81 42.49
CA ALA A 98 33.85 50.11 41.81
C ALA A 98 34.16 50.15 40.30
N GLY A 99 33.33 50.73 39.42
CA GLY A 99 32.10 51.50 39.57
C GLY A 99 31.98 52.55 38.45
N ALA A 100 30.79 52.63 37.83
CA ALA A 100 30.22 53.74 37.03
C ALA A 100 30.96 54.12 35.71
N SER A 101 30.34 54.59 34.62
CA SER A 101 29.09 55.32 34.42
C SER A 101 28.73 55.44 32.92
N ALA A 102 27.44 55.63 32.63
CA ALA A 102 26.83 56.38 31.50
C ALA A 102 27.13 55.89 30.06
N GLY A 103 26.19 55.75 29.12
CA GLY A 103 24.92 56.44 28.90
C GLY A 103 24.90 56.90 27.43
N SER A 104 23.72 56.79 26.78
CA SER A 104 23.35 57.35 25.47
C SER A 104 23.52 56.45 24.23
N ALA A 105 22.38 56.01 23.67
CA ALA A 105 22.21 55.80 22.23
C ALA A 105 22.19 57.18 21.50
N PRO A 106 22.06 57.28 20.16
CA PRO A 106 22.19 56.30 19.06
C PRO A 106 23.06 56.83 17.90
N THR A 107 23.91 56.04 17.22
CA THR A 107 24.33 56.39 15.84
C THR A 107 24.85 55.19 15.04
N ASN A 108 24.11 54.92 13.97
CA ASN A 108 24.52 54.52 12.64
C ASN A 108 26.03 54.56 12.31
N GLY A 109 26.52 53.55 11.59
CA GLY A 109 27.74 53.64 10.78
C GLY A 109 28.79 52.55 11.05
N SER A 110 28.58 51.35 10.50
CA SER A 110 29.67 50.40 10.26
C SER A 110 30.44 50.85 9.03
N SER A 111 31.69 51.24 9.20
CA SER A 111 32.74 51.11 8.18
C SER A 111 34.11 51.20 8.84
N ASN A 112 34.84 50.10 8.69
CA ASN A 112 36.29 49.96 8.58
C ASN A 112 37.18 50.53 9.69
N ASP A 113 38.00 49.65 10.26
CA ASP A 113 39.45 49.75 10.08
C ASP A 113 40.13 48.46 10.56
N LYS A 114 40.58 47.64 9.60
CA LYS A 114 41.63 46.65 9.83
C LYS A 114 42.74 46.95 8.83
N ALA A 115 43.68 47.80 9.25
CA ALA A 115 44.99 47.87 8.62
C ALA A 115 46.05 48.32 9.63
N LEU A 116 47.22 47.69 9.48
CA LEU A 116 48.56 48.07 9.96
C LEU A 116 49.01 47.49 11.33
N ASN A 117 49.72 46.35 11.29
CA ASN A 117 51.19 46.38 11.17
C ASN A 117 51.85 44.97 11.13
N ALA A 118 52.15 44.56 9.90
CA ALA A 118 53.41 44.05 9.36
C ALA A 118 54.66 43.81 10.28
N ILE A 119 55.25 42.61 10.11
CA ILE A 119 56.69 42.28 9.85
C ILE A 119 57.48 41.42 10.87
N ASN A 120 57.87 40.24 10.34
CA ASN A 120 59.04 39.35 10.54
C ASN A 120 59.34 38.67 11.89
N ASN A 121 59.38 37.33 11.85
CA ASN A 121 60.62 36.62 11.54
C ASN A 121 60.37 35.18 11.06
N GLY A 122 61.16 34.72 10.08
CA GLY A 122 61.04 33.42 9.42
C GLY A 122 61.64 32.25 10.19
N GLY A 123 61.17 31.04 9.85
CA GLY A 123 61.70 29.77 10.31
C GLY A 123 60.89 28.60 9.76
N SER A 124 61.46 27.90 8.79
CA SER A 124 60.98 26.73 8.06
C SER A 124 60.66 25.50 8.94
N ASN A 125 59.50 24.85 8.75
CA ASN A 125 59.37 23.47 8.22
C ASN A 125 57.96 22.85 8.40
N SER A 126 57.66 21.97 7.44
CA SER A 126 56.76 20.81 7.45
C SER A 126 55.24 21.01 7.58
N ALA A 127 54.59 20.90 6.42
CA ALA A 127 53.46 20.01 6.13
C ALA A 127 52.66 19.48 7.34
N SER A 128 51.45 20.04 7.51
CA SER A 128 50.30 19.29 7.96
C SER A 128 49.09 19.79 7.18
N ASP A 129 48.56 18.88 6.38
CA ASP A 129 47.34 18.96 5.60
C ASP A 129 46.17 19.34 6.53
N GLY A 130 45.79 20.61 6.52
CA GLY A 130 44.59 21.11 7.18
C GLY A 130 43.44 20.90 6.23
N ALA A 131 42.74 19.79 6.39
CA ALA A 131 41.42 19.57 5.81
C ALA A 131 40.54 20.76 6.20
N PHE A 132 40.33 21.66 5.23
CA PHE A 132 39.20 22.56 5.28
C PHE A 132 37.97 21.66 5.23
N ASN A 133 37.24 21.61 6.34
CA ASN A 133 35.84 21.22 6.28
C ASN A 133 35.20 22.18 5.30
N ASP A 134 34.90 21.68 4.10
CA ASP A 134 33.79 22.19 3.33
C ASP A 134 32.60 22.03 4.28
N GLU A 135 32.25 23.10 5.00
CA GLU A 135 30.88 23.33 5.42
C GLU A 135 30.10 23.27 4.11
N GLU A 136 29.55 22.09 3.82
CA GLU A 136 28.40 21.98 2.94
C GLU A 136 27.44 23.01 3.51
N ASP A 137 27.33 24.17 2.86
CA ASP A 137 26.26 25.12 3.13
C ASP A 137 24.99 24.29 3.03
N ASP A 138 24.44 23.94 4.20
CA ASP A 138 23.08 23.50 4.37
C ASP A 138 22.20 24.64 3.83
N ASP A 139 22.02 24.66 2.50
CA ASP A 139 20.96 25.37 1.81
C ASP A 139 19.62 24.71 2.20
N ASP A 140 19.33 24.71 3.51
CA ASP A 140 18.08 24.30 4.09
C ASP A 140 16.99 25.28 3.60
N ASP A 141 16.24 24.81 2.62
CA ASP A 141 14.87 25.21 2.31
C ASP A 141 14.56 26.72 2.40
N LEU A 142 15.31 27.56 1.67
CA LEU A 142 14.71 28.83 1.23
C LEU A 142 13.49 28.49 0.37
N SER A 143 12.30 28.68 0.96
CA SER A 143 11.04 28.44 0.27
C SER A 143 11.07 29.15 -1.08
N PHE A 144 10.64 28.46 -2.14
CA PHE A 144 10.54 29.02 -3.49
C PHE A 144 9.93 30.42 -3.51
N ASP A 145 8.95 30.67 -2.63
CA ASP A 145 8.29 31.96 -2.51
C ASP A 145 9.21 33.05 -1.95
N GLN A 146 10.11 32.72 -1.02
CA GLN A 146 11.10 33.66 -0.49
C GLN A 146 12.09 34.09 -1.57
N VAL A 147 12.67 33.12 -2.30
CA VAL A 147 13.58 33.39 -3.43
C VAL A 147 12.87 34.19 -4.52
N ARG A 148 11.61 33.87 -4.80
CA ARG A 148 10.78 34.62 -5.74
C ARG A 148 10.55 36.05 -5.27
N HIS A 149 10.27 36.27 -3.99
CA HIS A 149 10.08 37.60 -3.42
C HIS A 149 11.36 38.43 -3.49
N GLU A 150 12.50 37.83 -3.17
CA GLU A 150 13.80 38.48 -3.29
C GLU A 150 14.10 38.87 -4.75
N LEU A 151 13.90 37.95 -5.69
CA LEU A 151 14.07 38.23 -7.12
C LEU A 151 13.18 39.40 -7.58
N LEU A 152 11.91 39.43 -7.16
CA LEU A 152 11.00 40.52 -7.48
C LEU A 152 11.46 41.86 -6.88
N SER A 153 11.99 41.85 -5.66
CA SER A 153 12.56 43.03 -5.01
C SER A 153 13.74 43.60 -5.82
N LEU A 154 14.70 42.74 -6.16
CA LEU A 154 15.89 43.12 -6.93
C LEU A 154 15.50 43.66 -8.33
N VAL A 155 14.57 42.99 -9.01
CA VAL A 155 14.06 43.44 -10.31
C VAL A 155 13.35 44.79 -10.18
N SER A 156 12.58 45.01 -9.12
CA SER A 156 11.90 46.29 -8.89
C SER A 156 12.90 47.43 -8.65
N VAL A 157 13.98 47.19 -7.89
CA VAL A 157 15.02 48.20 -7.66
C VAL A 157 15.71 48.55 -8.98
N ALA A 158 16.15 47.55 -9.74
CA ALA A 158 16.80 47.76 -11.03
C ALA A 158 15.87 48.48 -12.04
N HIS A 159 14.57 48.15 -12.02
CA HIS A 159 13.58 48.81 -12.85
C HIS A 159 13.40 50.28 -12.47
N ASN A 160 13.31 50.58 -11.17
CA ASN A 160 13.17 51.95 -10.68
C ASN A 160 14.41 52.80 -11.04
N GLU A 161 15.62 52.26 -10.90
CA GLU A 161 16.86 52.97 -11.27
C GLU A 161 16.94 53.24 -12.78
N SER A 162 16.52 52.26 -13.59
CA SER A 162 16.42 52.42 -15.03
C SER A 162 15.37 53.47 -15.43
N ALA A 163 14.25 53.54 -14.69
CA ALA A 163 13.22 54.54 -14.90
C ALA A 163 13.71 55.96 -14.56
N LEU A 164 14.49 56.12 -13.48
CA LEU A 164 15.16 57.39 -13.15
C LEU A 164 16.12 57.82 -14.27
N SER A 165 16.92 56.89 -14.79
CA SER A 165 17.82 57.14 -15.91
C SER A 165 17.07 57.53 -17.19
N GLN A 166 15.95 56.85 -17.48
CA GLN A 166 15.09 57.19 -18.60
C GLN A 166 14.48 58.57 -18.45
N ASP A 167 14.02 58.93 -17.25
CA ASP A 167 13.48 60.25 -16.92
C ASP A 167 14.53 61.35 -17.11
N PHE A 168 15.76 61.11 -16.65
CA PHE A 168 16.88 62.03 -16.83
C PHE A 168 17.18 62.31 -18.31
N VAL A 169 17.34 61.25 -19.12
CA VAL A 169 17.59 61.39 -20.56
C VAL A 169 16.40 62.04 -21.28
N SER A 170 15.18 61.70 -20.88
CA SER A 170 13.96 62.26 -21.48
C SER A 170 13.81 63.75 -21.17
N LEU A 171 14.18 64.18 -19.96
CA LEU A 171 14.22 65.59 -19.58
C LEU A 171 15.29 66.36 -20.36
N LEU A 172 16.48 65.78 -20.54
CA LEU A 172 17.54 66.37 -21.39
C LEU A 172 17.09 66.50 -22.86
N MET A 173 16.50 65.43 -23.42
CA MET A 173 15.99 65.42 -24.80
C MET A 173 14.83 66.39 -25.02
N SER A 174 14.06 66.71 -23.97
CA SER A 174 12.93 67.62 -24.06
C SER A 174 13.33 69.06 -24.41
N CYS A 175 14.58 69.47 -24.19
CA CYS A 175 15.13 70.76 -24.68
C CYS A 175 15.05 70.92 -26.20
N LEU A 176 15.41 69.86 -26.92
CA LEU A 176 15.56 69.89 -28.38
C LEU A 176 14.33 69.32 -29.08
N ARG A 177 13.69 68.32 -28.47
CA ARG A 177 12.49 67.65 -28.99
C ARG A 177 11.46 67.46 -27.88
N PRO A 178 10.66 68.51 -27.58
CA PRO A 178 9.67 68.45 -26.50
C PRO A 178 8.66 67.31 -26.67
N ALA A 179 8.19 67.04 -27.89
CA ALA A 179 7.24 65.97 -28.16
C ALA A 179 7.80 64.55 -27.86
N ALA A 180 9.09 64.32 -28.13
CA ALA A 180 9.73 63.03 -27.89
C ALA A 180 10.04 62.82 -26.40
N GLY A 181 10.63 63.82 -25.74
CA GLY A 181 10.97 63.75 -24.32
C GLY A 181 9.72 63.67 -23.42
N THR A 182 8.64 64.40 -23.73
CA THR A 182 7.40 64.37 -22.91
C THR A 182 6.61 63.08 -22.97
N THR A 183 6.92 62.20 -23.94
CA THR A 183 6.25 60.91 -24.09
C THR A 183 6.88 59.84 -23.20
N SER A 184 8.21 59.89 -23.02
CA SER A 184 8.97 58.90 -22.24
C SER A 184 9.27 59.32 -20.80
N MET A 185 8.97 60.57 -20.42
CA MET A 185 9.04 61.05 -19.04
C MET A 185 7.88 60.52 -18.19
N SER A 186 8.17 60.25 -16.91
CA SER A 186 7.16 59.89 -15.93
C SER A 186 6.16 61.03 -15.69
N PRO A 187 4.87 60.70 -15.40
CA PRO A 187 3.86 61.70 -15.10
C PRO A 187 4.20 62.54 -13.87
N HIS A 188 4.88 61.94 -12.88
CA HIS A 188 5.32 62.62 -11.67
C HIS A 188 6.32 63.72 -12.02
N LEU A 189 7.38 63.41 -12.77
CA LEU A 189 8.38 64.40 -13.15
C LEU A 189 7.78 65.56 -13.97
N LYS A 190 6.87 65.24 -14.89
CA LYS A 190 6.20 66.23 -15.76
C LYS A 190 5.36 67.25 -15.00
N GLN A 191 4.85 66.90 -13.81
CA GLN A 191 4.06 67.81 -12.98
C GLN A 191 4.94 68.82 -12.22
N PHE A 192 6.12 68.39 -11.78
CA PHE A 192 6.99 69.20 -10.91
C PHE A 192 8.05 69.99 -11.67
N ILE A 193 8.52 69.51 -12.83
CA ILE A 193 9.65 70.12 -13.55
C ILE A 193 9.23 70.47 -14.99
N PRO A 194 9.46 71.72 -15.44
CA PRO A 194 9.16 72.11 -16.81
C PRO A 194 10.08 71.43 -17.82
N VAL A 195 9.56 71.20 -19.02
CA VAL A 195 10.34 70.66 -20.14
C VAL A 195 11.54 71.56 -20.46
N GLY A 196 12.66 70.95 -20.77
CA GLY A 196 13.88 71.63 -21.17
C GLY A 196 14.71 72.22 -20.02
N SER A 197 14.58 71.67 -18.82
CA SER A 197 15.31 72.14 -17.63
C SER A 197 16.79 71.73 -17.58
N LEU A 198 17.24 70.79 -18.41
CA LEU A 198 18.61 70.28 -18.45
C LEU A 198 19.30 70.63 -19.77
N ASN A 199 20.56 71.09 -19.73
CA ASN A 199 21.37 71.33 -20.92
C ASN A 199 22.65 70.49 -20.87
N ALA A 200 23.24 70.23 -22.04
CA ALA A 200 24.53 69.53 -22.17
C ALA A 200 25.56 70.50 -22.74
N ASP A 201 26.70 70.64 -22.06
CA ASP A 201 27.82 71.48 -22.49
C ASP A 201 29.11 70.67 -22.57
N ASN A 202 30.04 71.09 -23.42
CA ASN A 202 31.29 70.38 -23.66
C ASN A 202 32.34 70.77 -22.61
N SER A 203 32.30 70.10 -21.46
CA SER A 203 33.38 70.16 -20.46
C SER A 203 34.42 69.08 -20.75
N LYS A 204 35.71 69.40 -20.55
CA LYS A 204 36.75 68.36 -20.49
C LYS A 204 36.40 67.38 -19.37
N PRO A 205 36.42 66.05 -19.60
CA PRO A 205 36.16 65.09 -18.53
C PRO A 205 37.22 65.30 -17.44
N SER A 206 36.79 65.68 -16.24
CA SER A 206 37.68 65.88 -15.07
C SER A 206 37.65 64.67 -14.13
N GLY A 207 37.51 63.46 -14.69
CA GLY A 207 37.53 62.22 -13.94
C GLY A 207 38.96 61.69 -13.77
N VAL A 208 39.22 61.01 -12.66
CA VAL A 208 40.34 60.06 -12.58
C VAL A 208 40.05 58.98 -13.62
N ASP A 209 40.93 58.78 -14.60
CA ASP A 209 40.76 57.69 -15.56
C ASP A 209 40.69 56.37 -14.77
N ASP A 210 39.63 55.60 -14.96
CA ASP A 210 39.48 54.28 -14.34
C ASP A 210 40.70 53.42 -14.71
N ASP A 211 41.32 52.79 -13.71
CA ASP A 211 42.49 51.95 -13.94
C ASP A 211 42.09 50.75 -14.83
N PRO A 212 42.61 50.64 -16.07
CA PRO A 212 42.27 49.55 -16.98
C PRO A 212 42.64 48.17 -16.40
N LEU A 213 43.58 48.11 -15.46
CA LEU A 213 43.94 46.89 -14.76
C LEU A 213 42.81 46.40 -13.85
N VAL A 214 42.08 47.30 -13.20
CA VAL A 214 40.94 46.96 -12.34
C VAL A 214 39.81 46.38 -13.19
N ALA A 215 39.51 46.99 -14.34
CA ALA A 215 38.52 46.47 -15.29
C ALA A 215 38.90 45.08 -15.83
N ALA A 216 40.19 44.87 -16.15
CA ALA A 216 40.69 43.56 -16.56
C ALA A 216 40.59 42.52 -15.42
N GLY A 217 40.90 42.92 -14.19
CA GLY A 217 40.75 42.09 -12.99
C GLY A 217 39.31 41.65 -12.75
N TRP A 218 38.34 42.57 -12.78
CA TRP A 218 36.92 42.23 -12.65
C TRP A 218 36.45 41.26 -13.74
N LYS A 219 36.93 41.43 -14.97
CA LYS A 219 36.60 40.51 -16.06
C LYS A 219 37.20 39.12 -15.84
N LEU A 220 38.46 39.03 -15.39
CA LEU A 220 39.08 37.75 -15.07
C LEU A 220 38.37 37.04 -13.92
N GLN A 221 38.02 37.77 -12.86
CA GLN A 221 37.25 37.23 -11.73
C GLN A 221 35.87 36.73 -12.17
N ALA A 222 35.16 37.47 -13.04
CA ALA A 222 33.88 37.04 -13.57
C ALA A 222 34.00 35.78 -14.45
N LEU A 223 35.08 35.64 -15.22
CA LEU A 223 35.37 34.44 -16.02
C LEU A 223 35.70 33.24 -15.14
N ASP A 224 36.50 33.43 -14.10
CA ASP A 224 36.84 32.40 -13.13
C ASP A 224 35.60 31.91 -12.37
N HIS A 225 34.78 32.86 -11.88
CA HIS A 225 33.50 32.55 -11.27
C HIS A 225 32.58 31.76 -12.23
N SER A 226 32.49 32.18 -13.50
CA SER A 226 31.70 31.45 -14.51
C SER A 226 32.23 30.03 -14.75
N ALA A 227 33.55 29.85 -14.79
CA ALA A 227 34.17 28.53 -14.93
C ALA A 227 33.85 27.63 -13.73
N SER A 228 33.91 28.17 -12.51
CA SER A 228 33.54 27.45 -11.28
C SER A 228 32.06 27.03 -11.28
N LEU A 229 31.14 27.90 -11.72
CA LEU A 229 29.71 27.60 -11.83
C LEU A 229 29.43 26.47 -12.82
N ILE A 230 30.06 26.52 -14.01
CA ILE A 230 29.92 25.47 -15.02
C ILE A 230 30.49 24.15 -14.49
N SER A 231 31.61 24.18 -13.79
CA SER A 231 32.19 22.98 -13.17
C SER A 231 31.26 22.37 -12.12
N ARG A 232 30.70 23.19 -11.22
CA ARG A 232 29.72 22.73 -10.21
C ARG A 232 28.46 22.17 -10.86
N ALA A 233 27.93 22.85 -11.87
CA ALA A 233 26.77 22.38 -12.63
C ALA A 233 27.06 21.05 -13.34
N ALA A 234 28.25 20.88 -13.91
CA ALA A 234 28.67 19.63 -14.53
C ALA A 234 28.76 18.48 -13.52
N LYS A 235 29.36 18.70 -12.35
CA LYS A 235 29.41 17.71 -11.25
C LYS A 235 28.01 17.30 -10.80
N ARG A 236 27.11 18.26 -10.61
CA ARG A 236 25.70 17.99 -10.24
C ARG A 236 24.99 17.17 -11.32
N LEU A 237 25.13 17.56 -12.59
CA LEU A 237 24.52 16.82 -13.70
C LEU A 237 25.10 15.40 -13.84
N GLN A 238 26.38 15.21 -13.53
CA GLN A 238 27.00 13.89 -13.50
C GLN A 238 26.37 13.01 -12.41
N SER A 239 26.22 13.50 -11.17
CA SER A 239 25.54 12.74 -10.11
C SER A 239 24.08 12.40 -10.45
N GLU A 240 23.40 13.29 -11.17
CA GLU A 240 22.03 13.04 -11.64
C GLU A 240 21.99 12.03 -12.79
N ALA A 241 23.01 12.00 -13.65
CA ALA A 241 23.14 11.02 -14.71
C ALA A 241 23.42 9.61 -14.15
N GLU A 242 24.21 9.49 -13.09
CA GLU A 242 24.46 8.21 -12.39
C GLU A 242 23.17 7.64 -11.78
N LYS A 243 22.35 8.48 -11.15
CA LYS A 243 21.01 8.08 -10.67
C LYS A 243 20.07 7.67 -11.80
N GLU A 244 20.17 8.35 -12.95
CA GLU A 244 19.38 8.05 -14.13
C GLU A 244 19.81 6.72 -14.77
N GLU A 245 21.11 6.42 -14.79
CA GLU A 245 21.66 5.15 -15.23
C GLU A 245 21.08 3.98 -14.41
N LEU A 246 21.11 4.08 -13.08
CA LEU A 246 20.52 3.08 -12.18
C LEU A 246 19.02 2.87 -12.45
N TYR A 247 18.29 3.95 -12.72
CA TYR A 247 16.87 3.87 -13.09
C TYR A 247 16.65 3.14 -14.41
N TRP A 248 17.41 3.47 -15.46
CA TRP A 248 17.26 2.82 -16.77
C TRP A 248 17.72 1.36 -16.77
N GLU A 249 18.72 1.00 -15.98
CA GLU A 249 19.12 -0.39 -15.75
C GLU A 249 17.96 -1.19 -15.13
N ASN A 250 17.32 -0.62 -14.11
CA ASN A 250 16.13 -1.22 -13.50
C ASN A 250 14.96 -1.34 -14.49
N VAL A 251 14.71 -0.32 -15.32
CA VAL A 251 13.70 -0.39 -16.39
C VAL A 251 14.04 -1.48 -17.42
N LEU A 252 15.31 -1.63 -17.78
CA LEU A 252 15.76 -2.69 -18.69
C LEU A 252 15.51 -4.08 -18.09
N SER A 253 15.73 -4.26 -16.79
CA SER A 253 15.44 -5.52 -16.09
C SER A 253 13.95 -5.90 -16.22
N ILE A 254 13.03 -4.93 -16.09
CA ILE A 254 11.59 -5.15 -16.26
C ILE A 254 11.25 -5.55 -17.69
N VAL A 255 11.83 -4.88 -18.68
CA VAL A 255 11.59 -5.21 -20.10
C VAL A 255 12.14 -6.59 -20.43
N SER A 256 13.29 -6.97 -19.86
CA SER A 256 13.88 -8.31 -20.02
C SER A 256 13.00 -9.40 -19.41
N PHE A 257 12.24 -9.09 -18.35
CA PHE A 257 11.24 -9.99 -17.76
C PHE A 257 10.00 -10.16 -18.65
N GLY A 258 9.78 -9.29 -19.65
CA GLY A 258 8.69 -9.37 -20.62
C GLY A 258 7.49 -8.47 -20.32
N GLU A 259 7.63 -7.50 -19.42
CA GLU A 259 6.55 -6.54 -19.13
C GLU A 259 6.39 -5.50 -20.24
N VAL A 260 5.13 -5.10 -20.47
CA VAL A 260 4.80 -4.09 -21.49
C VAL A 260 4.84 -2.69 -20.90
N LEU A 261 5.74 -1.86 -21.44
CA LEU A 261 5.84 -0.44 -21.11
C LEU A 261 5.02 0.43 -22.07
N PHE A 262 4.42 1.48 -21.54
CA PHE A 262 3.75 2.51 -22.34
C PHE A 262 3.93 3.90 -21.72
N LYS A 263 3.74 4.95 -22.52
CA LYS A 263 3.88 6.33 -22.03
C LYS A 263 2.59 6.82 -21.38
N ILE A 264 2.68 7.28 -20.13
CA ILE A 264 1.55 7.92 -19.44
C ILE A 264 1.64 9.45 -19.64
N ARG A 265 0.50 10.05 -19.99
CA ARG A 265 0.30 11.50 -20.04
C ARG A 265 -1.01 11.84 -19.33
N LYS A 266 -0.97 12.00 -18.00
CA LYS A 266 -2.18 12.32 -17.20
C LYS A 266 -1.91 13.58 -16.37
N GLY A 267 -2.46 14.72 -16.80
CA GLY A 267 -2.17 16.02 -16.19
C GLY A 267 -0.67 16.32 -16.23
N ASP A 268 -0.07 16.55 -15.07
CA ASP A 268 1.37 16.77 -14.92
C ASP A 268 2.18 15.45 -14.81
N MET A 269 1.50 14.32 -14.66
CA MET A 269 2.16 13.01 -14.63
C MET A 269 2.65 12.64 -16.03
N ARG A 270 3.94 12.87 -16.26
CA ARG A 270 4.70 12.33 -17.40
C ARG A 270 5.59 11.21 -16.88
N GLY A 271 5.47 10.03 -17.47
CA GLY A 271 6.29 8.90 -17.05
C GLY A 271 6.04 7.65 -17.88
N LEU A 272 6.71 6.59 -17.46
CA LEU A 272 6.51 5.25 -17.96
C LEU A 272 5.43 4.55 -17.15
N GLY A 273 4.57 3.82 -17.84
CA GLY A 273 3.54 2.99 -17.26
C GLY A 273 3.80 1.52 -17.57
N ILE A 274 3.48 0.66 -16.62
CA ILE A 274 3.40 -0.79 -16.81
C ILE A 274 1.94 -1.19 -16.79
N LYS A 275 1.58 -2.12 -17.68
CA LYS A 275 0.28 -2.78 -17.67
C LYS A 275 0.45 -4.18 -17.07
N TYR A 276 0.04 -4.35 -15.82
CA TYR A 276 0.10 -5.63 -15.10
C TYR A 276 -1.25 -6.37 -15.09
N GLY A 277 -2.35 -5.72 -15.48
CA GLY A 277 -3.68 -6.30 -15.47
C GLY A 277 -4.07 -7.13 -16.70
N TYR A 278 -5.16 -7.89 -16.56
CA TYR A 278 -5.59 -8.93 -17.50
C TYR A 278 -6.52 -8.44 -18.62
N GLY A 279 -6.51 -7.14 -18.93
CA GLY A 279 -7.38 -6.56 -19.96
C GLY A 279 -7.20 -7.21 -21.35
N ASP A 280 -5.96 -7.59 -21.68
CA ASP A 280 -5.61 -8.25 -22.94
C ASP A 280 -6.00 -9.73 -22.97
N ALA A 281 -6.10 -10.37 -21.79
CA ALA A 281 -6.59 -11.74 -21.66
C ALA A 281 -8.12 -11.85 -21.77
N GLY A 282 -8.84 -10.73 -21.81
CA GLY A 282 -10.30 -10.71 -21.91
C GLY A 282 -11.03 -10.31 -20.63
N SER A 283 -10.31 -9.92 -19.57
CA SER A 283 -10.92 -9.35 -18.36
C SER A 283 -11.79 -8.12 -18.70
N GLN A 284 -12.94 -8.06 -18.05
CA GLN A 284 -13.89 -6.94 -18.13
C GLN A 284 -13.95 -6.13 -16.82
N TYR A 285 -13.05 -6.44 -15.89
CA TYR A 285 -12.96 -5.76 -14.60
C TYR A 285 -12.76 -4.25 -14.77
N TYR A 286 -13.24 -3.48 -13.79
CA TYR A 286 -13.22 -2.02 -13.88
C TYR A 286 -11.78 -1.48 -13.85
N ASP A 287 -10.93 -2.05 -13.00
CA ASP A 287 -9.51 -1.73 -12.99
C ASP A 287 -8.82 -2.45 -14.16
N LYS A 288 -8.00 -1.71 -14.91
CA LYS A 288 -7.20 -2.22 -16.02
C LYS A 288 -5.81 -2.68 -15.60
N GLY A 289 -5.43 -2.47 -14.33
CA GLY A 289 -4.14 -2.88 -13.79
C GLY A 289 -3.01 -2.09 -14.44
N VAL A 290 -3.03 -0.77 -14.25
CA VAL A 290 -2.00 0.15 -14.72
C VAL A 290 -1.24 0.71 -13.53
N ALA A 291 0.08 0.67 -13.61
CA ALA A 291 0.99 1.29 -12.64
C ALA A 291 1.90 2.29 -13.35
N THR A 292 2.41 3.26 -12.58
CA THR A 292 3.41 4.23 -13.04
C THR A 292 4.76 3.89 -12.41
N LEU A 293 5.81 3.92 -13.24
CA LEU A 293 7.20 3.85 -12.79
C LEU A 293 7.72 5.27 -12.58
N ARG A 294 8.35 5.50 -11.43
CA ARG A 294 8.96 6.78 -11.08
C ARG A 294 10.33 6.56 -10.48
N ARG A 295 11.29 7.40 -10.86
CA ARG A 295 12.58 7.49 -10.18
C ARG A 295 12.39 8.12 -8.80
N LYS A 296 12.97 7.51 -7.76
CA LYS A 296 13.10 8.09 -6.42
C LYS A 296 14.32 9.03 -6.36
N ALA A 297 14.53 9.72 -5.24
CA ALA A 297 15.63 10.66 -5.07
C ALA A 297 17.02 9.98 -5.04
N ASP A 298 17.06 8.72 -4.61
CA ASP A 298 18.22 7.84 -4.56
C ASP A 298 18.58 7.22 -5.93
N GLY A 299 17.78 7.46 -6.98
CA GLY A 299 17.95 6.84 -8.30
C GLY A 299 17.27 5.47 -8.43
N THR A 300 16.75 4.89 -7.34
CA THR A 300 16.01 3.63 -7.43
C THR A 300 14.64 3.85 -8.04
N MET A 301 14.06 2.77 -8.54
CA MET A 301 12.74 2.79 -9.16
C MET A 301 11.64 2.56 -8.13
N SER A 302 10.56 3.32 -8.23
CA SER A 302 9.32 3.09 -7.49
C SER A 302 8.20 2.66 -8.44
N PHE A 303 7.42 1.70 -7.98
CA PHE A 303 6.22 1.22 -8.65
C PHE A 303 4.99 1.68 -7.87
N GLN A 304 4.16 2.49 -8.54
CA GLN A 304 2.96 3.06 -7.92
C GLN A 304 1.71 2.64 -8.69
N THR A 305 0.81 1.95 -8.02
CA THR A 305 -0.52 1.64 -8.55
C THR A 305 -1.42 2.87 -8.46
N GLY A 306 -2.31 3.06 -9.44
CA GLY A 306 -3.23 4.20 -9.44
C GLY A 306 -4.35 4.14 -8.39
N LEU A 307 -4.58 2.95 -7.81
CA LEU A 307 -5.47 2.72 -6.67
C LEU A 307 -4.64 2.35 -5.44
N ASN A 308 -5.28 2.41 -4.27
CA ASN A 308 -4.71 1.94 -3.01
C ASN A 308 -4.13 0.53 -3.17
N LYS A 309 -3.00 0.30 -2.50
CA LYS A 309 -2.33 -1.00 -2.51
C LYS A 309 -3.29 -2.09 -2.03
N ARG A 310 -3.42 -3.12 -2.84
CA ARG A 310 -4.25 -4.29 -2.54
C ARG A 310 -3.54 -5.15 -1.50
N THR A 311 -4.29 -5.76 -0.61
CA THR A 311 -3.72 -6.55 0.51
C THR A 311 -4.54 -7.78 0.83
N LYS A 312 -5.51 -8.16 -0.01
CA LYS A 312 -6.48 -9.21 0.28
C LYS A 312 -6.50 -10.27 -0.82
N VAL A 313 -6.75 -11.50 -0.40
CA VAL A 313 -6.77 -12.71 -1.22
C VAL A 313 -8.04 -13.52 -0.92
N VAL A 314 -8.49 -14.34 -1.86
CA VAL A 314 -9.66 -15.19 -1.66
C VAL A 314 -9.27 -16.43 -0.84
N ARG A 315 -10.04 -16.69 0.23
CA ARG A 315 -9.93 -17.89 1.05
C ARG A 315 -11.27 -18.62 1.07
N VAL A 316 -11.19 -19.95 0.99
CA VAL A 316 -12.34 -20.85 0.99
C VAL A 316 -12.28 -21.71 2.25
N ASN A 317 -13.32 -21.62 3.08
CA ASN A 317 -13.49 -22.39 4.29
C ASN A 317 -14.62 -23.41 4.10
N LEU A 318 -14.40 -24.63 4.60
CA LEU A 318 -15.35 -25.73 4.49
C LEU A 318 -15.86 -26.13 5.88
N TYR A 319 -17.18 -26.24 5.99
CA TYR A 319 -17.84 -26.72 7.20
C TYR A 319 -18.79 -27.86 6.86
N SER A 320 -18.80 -28.89 7.71
CA SER A 320 -19.81 -29.94 7.71
C SER A 320 -20.96 -29.56 8.64
N VAL A 321 -22.17 -29.99 8.32
CA VAL A 321 -23.35 -29.82 9.18
C VAL A 321 -23.76 -31.18 9.72
N VAL A 322 -23.38 -31.46 10.96
CA VAL A 322 -23.73 -32.69 11.68
C VAL A 322 -24.67 -32.32 12.81
N ASN A 323 -25.85 -32.96 12.88
CA ASN A 323 -26.88 -32.68 13.91
C ASN A 323 -27.33 -31.22 14.01
N GLY A 324 -27.21 -30.44 12.93
CA GLY A 324 -27.56 -29.02 12.89
C GLY A 324 -26.45 -28.07 13.37
N GLU A 325 -25.35 -28.60 13.90
CA GLU A 325 -24.17 -27.84 14.29
C GLU A 325 -23.16 -27.76 13.15
N ARG A 326 -22.43 -26.65 13.06
CA ARG A 326 -21.40 -26.43 12.03
C ARG A 326 -20.05 -26.87 12.57
N VAL A 327 -19.44 -27.86 11.94
CA VAL A 327 -18.11 -28.37 12.26
C VAL A 327 -17.13 -27.90 11.20
N PHE A 328 -16.03 -27.25 11.60
CA PHE A 328 -14.99 -26.79 10.68
C PHE A 328 -14.15 -27.97 10.16
N GLU A 329 -14.09 -28.15 8.84
CA GLU A 329 -13.29 -29.22 8.21
C GLU A 329 -11.90 -28.73 7.78
N GLY A 330 -11.81 -27.50 7.28
CA GLY A 330 -10.55 -26.88 6.89
C GLY A 330 -10.68 -25.73 5.89
N SER A 331 -9.55 -25.10 5.59
CA SER A 331 -9.42 -23.92 4.72
C SER A 331 -8.55 -24.19 3.49
N SER A 332 -8.66 -23.35 2.46
CA SER A 332 -7.78 -23.37 1.29
C SER A 332 -6.40 -22.79 1.62
N LYS A 333 -5.36 -23.28 0.94
CA LYS A 333 -4.04 -22.63 0.98
C LYS A 333 -4.16 -21.16 0.52
N SER A 334 -3.63 -20.24 1.32
CA SER A 334 -3.54 -18.82 0.98
C SER A 334 -2.46 -18.58 -0.07
N LEU A 335 -2.65 -17.55 -0.90
CA LEU A 335 -1.58 -17.05 -1.77
C LEU A 335 -0.45 -16.46 -0.91
N GLU A 336 0.79 -16.81 -1.24
CA GLU A 336 2.01 -16.28 -0.62
C GLU A 336 2.38 -14.96 -1.30
N ILE A 337 2.53 -13.89 -0.51
CA ILE A 337 3.04 -12.60 -1.01
C ILE A 337 4.57 -12.67 -1.02
N LEU A 338 5.18 -12.29 -2.14
CA LEU A 338 6.63 -12.20 -2.24
C LEU A 338 7.15 -10.97 -1.48
N PRO A 339 8.35 -11.04 -0.85
CA PRO A 339 8.93 -9.88 -0.19
C PRO A 339 9.21 -8.76 -1.21
N GLU A 340 8.76 -7.55 -0.90
CA GLU A 340 8.85 -6.36 -1.77
C GLU A 340 10.23 -5.70 -1.71
N ARG A 341 11.29 -6.51 -1.81
CA ARG A 341 12.68 -6.01 -1.92
C ARG A 341 13.00 -5.49 -3.32
N SER A 342 12.22 -5.92 -4.31
CA SER A 342 12.42 -5.59 -5.73
C SER A 342 11.11 -5.21 -6.39
N VAL A 343 11.18 -4.28 -7.35
CA VAL A 343 10.00 -3.82 -8.09
C VAL A 343 9.36 -4.96 -8.90
N GLN A 344 10.16 -5.95 -9.31
CA GLN A 344 9.65 -7.14 -10.00
C GLN A 344 8.71 -7.94 -9.09
N ASN A 345 9.08 -8.12 -7.82
CA ASN A 345 8.22 -8.76 -6.83
C ASN A 345 6.95 -7.94 -6.57
N GLU A 346 7.08 -6.61 -6.50
CA GLU A 346 5.92 -5.71 -6.39
C GLU A 346 4.95 -5.86 -7.58
N ILE A 347 5.47 -5.99 -8.81
CA ILE A 347 4.65 -6.20 -10.02
C ILE A 347 3.93 -7.55 -9.96
N ILE A 348 4.62 -8.62 -9.56
CA ILE A 348 4.04 -9.96 -9.43
C ILE A 348 2.94 -9.97 -8.36
N ASN A 349 3.21 -9.37 -7.20
CA ASN A 349 2.24 -9.22 -6.13
C ASN A 349 1.02 -8.42 -6.59
N ALA A 350 1.22 -7.26 -7.23
CA ALA A 350 0.14 -6.42 -7.74
C ALA A 350 -0.72 -7.16 -8.78
N ARG A 351 -0.10 -7.96 -9.64
CA ARG A 351 -0.78 -8.83 -10.62
C ARG A 351 -1.64 -9.88 -9.93
N ASN A 352 -1.08 -10.64 -8.99
CA ASN A 352 -1.81 -11.71 -8.30
C ASN A 352 -2.95 -11.13 -7.46
N LEU A 353 -2.71 -10.04 -6.74
CA LEU A 353 -3.74 -9.39 -5.91
C LEU A 353 -4.88 -8.78 -6.75
N LEU A 354 -4.58 -8.25 -7.94
CA LEU A 354 -5.61 -7.80 -8.87
C LEU A 354 -6.45 -8.98 -9.38
N PHE A 355 -5.84 -10.13 -9.63
CA PHE A 355 -6.56 -11.35 -10.01
C PHE A 355 -7.51 -11.82 -8.91
N GLU A 356 -7.05 -11.84 -7.66
CA GLU A 356 -7.85 -12.21 -6.47
C GLU A 356 -9.03 -11.27 -6.25
N GLU A 357 -8.82 -9.95 -6.41
CA GLU A 357 -9.90 -8.96 -6.29
C GLU A 357 -10.94 -9.13 -7.39
N GLU A 358 -10.51 -9.34 -8.65
CA GLU A 358 -11.41 -9.62 -9.77
C GLU A 358 -12.23 -10.91 -9.51
N LEU A 359 -11.57 -11.97 -9.03
CA LEU A 359 -12.21 -13.24 -8.71
C LEU A 359 -13.31 -13.06 -7.66
N PHE A 360 -12.99 -12.42 -6.53
CA PHE A 360 -13.97 -12.16 -5.48
C PHE A 360 -15.13 -11.29 -5.97
N PHE A 361 -14.82 -10.25 -6.74
CA PHE A 361 -15.83 -9.34 -7.29
C PHE A 361 -16.83 -10.05 -8.21
N GLU A 362 -16.34 -10.88 -9.12
CA GLU A 362 -17.22 -11.60 -10.06
C GLU A 362 -18.01 -12.71 -9.36
N MET A 363 -17.43 -13.42 -8.39
CA MET A 363 -18.19 -14.36 -7.55
C MET A 363 -19.27 -13.67 -6.72
N ALA A 364 -18.96 -12.53 -6.10
CA ALA A 364 -19.94 -11.76 -5.34
C ALA A 364 -21.06 -11.23 -6.24
N LYS A 365 -20.75 -10.86 -7.48
CA LYS A 365 -21.73 -10.44 -8.48
C LYS A 365 -22.63 -11.58 -8.94
N GLU A 366 -22.09 -12.76 -9.15
CA GLU A 366 -22.87 -13.96 -9.48
C GLU A 366 -23.74 -14.43 -8.30
N ALA A 367 -23.21 -14.39 -7.08
CA ALA A 367 -23.90 -14.81 -5.85
C ALA A 367 -25.21 -14.04 -5.62
N ARG A 368 -25.29 -12.76 -6.01
CA ARG A 368 -26.53 -11.96 -5.94
C ARG A 368 -27.69 -12.57 -6.75
N GLY A 369 -27.38 -13.29 -7.83
CA GLY A 369 -28.36 -13.96 -8.68
C GLY A 369 -28.67 -15.40 -8.27
N LEU A 370 -28.12 -15.90 -7.16
CA LEU A 370 -28.21 -17.30 -6.72
C LEU A 370 -28.91 -17.48 -5.36
N VAL A 371 -29.69 -16.49 -4.94
CA VAL A 371 -30.42 -16.54 -3.66
C VAL A 371 -31.37 -17.74 -3.59
N SER A 372 -32.01 -18.10 -4.72
CA SER A 372 -32.85 -19.30 -4.85
C SER A 372 -32.10 -20.61 -4.57
N HIS A 373 -30.80 -20.64 -4.85
CA HIS A 373 -29.94 -21.81 -4.71
C HIS A 373 -29.17 -21.80 -3.37
N ARG A 374 -29.73 -21.14 -2.35
CA ARG A 374 -29.18 -21.05 -0.98
C ARG A 374 -27.79 -20.43 -0.89
N VAL A 375 -27.43 -19.59 -1.86
CA VAL A 375 -26.25 -18.72 -1.82
C VAL A 375 -26.64 -17.40 -1.16
N ARG A 376 -25.90 -16.99 -0.12
CA ARG A 376 -26.11 -15.71 0.57
C ARG A 376 -24.80 -14.96 0.72
N ILE A 377 -24.87 -13.64 0.66
CA ILE A 377 -23.75 -12.76 0.97
C ILE A 377 -24.02 -12.16 2.35
N VAL A 378 -23.17 -12.44 3.33
CA VAL A 378 -23.32 -11.97 4.72
C VAL A 378 -21.96 -11.43 5.18
N ASN A 379 -21.93 -10.20 5.72
CA ASN A 379 -20.71 -9.55 6.23
C ASN A 379 -19.51 -9.57 5.27
N GLY A 380 -19.77 -9.39 3.96
CA GLY A 380 -18.70 -9.45 2.95
C GLY A 380 -18.15 -10.85 2.69
N LYS A 381 -18.86 -11.91 3.11
CA LYS A 381 -18.53 -13.31 2.83
C LYS A 381 -19.64 -13.97 2.00
N ILE A 382 -19.26 -14.88 1.11
CA ILE A 382 -20.22 -15.65 0.30
C ILE A 382 -20.41 -17.02 0.97
N ILE A 383 -21.63 -17.29 1.42
CA ILE A 383 -22.02 -18.53 2.08
C ILE A 383 -22.89 -19.34 1.13
N VAL A 384 -22.41 -20.53 0.73
CA VAL A 384 -23.16 -21.50 -0.08
C VAL A 384 -23.56 -22.67 0.80
N LYS A 385 -24.86 -22.89 0.99
CA LYS A 385 -25.37 -24.04 1.77
C LYS A 385 -25.71 -25.21 0.85
N LEU A 386 -24.89 -26.25 0.88
CA LEU A 386 -25.01 -27.48 0.09
C LEU A 386 -25.60 -28.62 0.95
N PHE A 387 -26.73 -28.36 1.62
CA PHE A 387 -27.43 -29.27 2.55
C PHE A 387 -26.59 -29.66 3.79
N ASP A 388 -25.81 -30.73 3.70
CA ASP A 388 -24.91 -31.29 4.71
C ASP A 388 -23.56 -30.57 4.79
N GLU A 389 -23.27 -29.66 3.86
CA GLU A 389 -22.02 -28.91 3.82
C GLU A 389 -22.28 -27.41 3.63
N ILE A 390 -21.38 -26.58 4.16
CA ILE A 390 -21.39 -25.13 3.97
C ILE A 390 -20.02 -24.70 3.46
N LEU A 391 -20.04 -24.01 2.32
CA LEU A 391 -18.87 -23.33 1.76
C LEU A 391 -18.93 -21.86 2.16
N GLU A 392 -17.87 -21.36 2.79
CA GLU A 392 -17.69 -19.95 3.10
C GLU A 392 -16.51 -19.41 2.29
N ILE A 393 -16.75 -18.38 1.49
CA ILE A 393 -15.71 -17.70 0.69
C ILE A 393 -15.54 -16.30 1.25
N GLU A 394 -14.32 -15.97 1.64
CA GLU A 394 -13.96 -14.71 2.28
C GLU A 394 -12.76 -14.04 1.60
N PHE A 395 -12.67 -12.72 1.77
CA PHE A 395 -11.59 -11.90 1.23
C PHE A 395 -10.70 -11.40 2.38
N VAL A 396 -9.60 -12.11 2.61
CA VAL A 396 -8.78 -12.04 3.83
C VAL A 396 -7.40 -11.51 3.48
N SER A 397 -6.75 -10.82 4.41
CA SER A 397 -5.34 -10.47 4.23
C SER A 397 -4.47 -11.73 4.28
N PRO A 398 -3.52 -11.91 3.36
CA PRO A 398 -2.65 -13.07 3.37
C PRO A 398 -1.82 -13.05 4.64
N GLU A 399 -1.55 -14.24 5.17
CA GLU A 399 -0.64 -14.38 6.29
C GLU A 399 0.76 -13.93 5.87
N PRO A 400 1.45 -13.12 6.69
CA PRO A 400 2.83 -12.78 6.41
C PRO A 400 3.63 -14.07 6.35
N THR A 401 4.39 -14.25 5.28
CA THR A 401 5.45 -15.24 5.27
C THR A 401 6.35 -14.92 6.45
N ALA A 402 6.49 -15.85 7.39
CA ALA A 402 7.54 -15.74 8.40
C ALA A 402 8.84 -15.54 7.65
N ASP A 403 9.47 -14.38 7.82
CA ASP A 403 10.72 -14.06 7.14
C ASP A 403 11.73 -15.18 7.42
N ASP A 404 12.39 -15.68 6.37
CA ASP A 404 13.45 -16.70 6.48
C ASP A 404 14.74 -16.15 7.14
N ASP A 405 14.68 -14.98 7.77
CA ASP A 405 15.82 -14.34 8.46
C ASP A 405 15.99 -14.84 9.93
N ASP A 406 15.06 -15.65 10.47
CA ASP A 406 15.16 -16.28 11.81
C ASP A 406 15.32 -17.82 11.77
N LYS A 407 16.11 -18.34 10.82
CA LYS A 407 16.54 -19.76 10.81
C LYS A 407 18.05 -19.90 11.05
N ASP A 408 18.54 -19.30 12.14
CA ASP A 408 19.80 -19.72 12.76
C ASP A 408 19.73 -19.68 14.29
N SER A 409 18.79 -20.42 14.88
CA SER A 409 19.00 -21.04 16.20
C SER A 409 17.87 -22.02 16.50
N THR A 410 18.01 -23.26 16.03
CA THR A 410 17.68 -24.50 16.76
C THR A 410 17.70 -25.68 15.78
N LEU A 411 18.88 -26.30 15.66
CA LEU A 411 18.99 -27.67 15.18
C LEU A 411 18.27 -28.57 16.20
N GLY A 412 17.14 -29.16 15.78
CA GLY A 412 16.42 -30.19 16.52
C GLY A 412 15.73 -31.11 15.52
N GLU A 413 16.25 -32.32 15.39
CA GLU A 413 15.89 -33.36 14.44
C GLU A 413 14.37 -33.62 14.34
N SER A 414 13.85 -33.64 13.11
CA SER A 414 12.57 -34.28 12.81
C SER A 414 12.84 -35.61 12.09
N ALA A 415 12.92 -36.68 12.87
CA ALA A 415 12.68 -38.03 12.41
C ALA A 415 11.61 -38.65 13.33
N ASN A 416 10.42 -38.92 12.79
CA ASN A 416 9.85 -40.27 12.81
C ASN A 416 8.46 -40.31 12.18
N GLU A 417 8.37 -41.11 11.13
CA GLU A 417 7.16 -41.80 10.71
C GLU A 417 6.84 -42.93 11.71
N THR A 418 5.54 -43.20 11.87
CA THR A 418 4.92 -44.49 12.24
C THR A 418 5.37 -45.22 13.51
N ASN A 419 4.47 -45.35 14.49
CA ASN A 419 3.84 -46.66 14.75
C ASN A 419 2.70 -46.59 15.77
N ASP A 420 1.74 -47.48 15.57
CA ASP A 420 0.70 -47.90 16.50
C ASP A 420 1.26 -48.39 17.84
N ASN A 421 0.54 -48.14 18.94
CA ASN A 421 -0.04 -49.18 19.82
C ASN A 421 -0.56 -48.61 21.15
N ASN A 422 -1.85 -48.83 21.35
CA ASN A 422 -2.58 -49.13 22.59
C ASN A 422 -1.78 -49.17 23.92
N THR A 423 -2.20 -48.44 24.96
CA THR A 423 -2.42 -48.95 26.34
C THR A 423 -3.17 -47.92 27.21
N THR A 424 -4.10 -48.48 27.96
CA THR A 424 -5.11 -48.02 28.91
C THR A 424 -4.60 -47.38 30.23
N ILE A 425 -5.54 -46.71 30.92
CA ILE A 425 -5.68 -46.35 32.36
C ILE A 425 -4.87 -45.18 32.93
N ASN A 426 -5.54 -44.06 33.26
CA ASN A 426 -5.92 -43.73 34.64
C ASN A 426 -6.84 -42.49 34.70
N GLU A 427 -8.03 -42.73 35.26
CA GLU A 427 -8.92 -41.73 35.84
C GLU A 427 -8.30 -41.15 37.12
N ASP A 428 -8.96 -40.10 37.63
CA ASP A 428 -8.78 -39.42 38.93
C ASP A 428 -7.91 -38.15 38.91
N ASN A 429 -8.55 -37.01 38.63
CA ASN A 429 -8.89 -36.11 39.72
C ASN A 429 -9.89 -35.01 39.32
N LYS A 430 -10.94 -34.90 40.14
CA LYS A 430 -12.06 -33.98 40.04
C LYS A 430 -12.02 -33.03 41.23
N SER A 431 -11.97 -31.71 41.01
CA SER A 431 -12.62 -30.68 41.84
C SER A 431 -12.39 -29.30 41.20
N ASN A 432 -13.44 -28.72 40.61
CA ASN A 432 -14.30 -27.66 41.18
C ASN A 432 -13.68 -26.25 41.09
N MET A 433 -14.20 -25.38 40.22
CA MET A 433 -15.07 -24.25 40.59
C MET A 433 -15.47 -23.41 39.37
N ALA A 434 -16.77 -23.08 39.35
CA ALA A 434 -17.45 -21.87 38.89
C ALA A 434 -17.33 -21.43 37.41
N GLU A 435 -18.53 -21.34 36.84
CA GLU A 435 -18.93 -20.67 35.61
C GLU A 435 -18.43 -19.21 35.57
N ASP A 436 -17.82 -18.83 34.46
CA ASP A 436 -18.05 -17.51 33.87
C ASP A 436 -18.01 -17.64 32.34
N VAL A 437 -19.03 -17.04 31.73
CA VAL A 437 -19.38 -17.10 30.32
C VAL A 437 -18.54 -16.07 29.57
N GLU A 438 -17.55 -16.53 28.81
CA GLU A 438 -16.99 -15.76 27.71
C GLU A 438 -16.88 -16.64 26.46
N MET A 439 -17.64 -16.29 25.41
CA MET A 439 -17.41 -16.82 24.06
C MET A 439 -16.08 -16.28 23.57
N SER A 440 -15.00 -17.03 23.80
CA SER A 440 -13.77 -16.84 23.07
C SER A 440 -13.94 -17.42 21.66
N ASP A 441 -14.09 -16.56 20.66
CA ASP A 441 -13.83 -16.88 19.25
C ASP A 441 -12.33 -17.20 19.09
N THR A 442 -11.90 -18.37 19.59
CA THR A 442 -10.59 -18.91 19.25
C THR A 442 -10.71 -19.50 17.85
N LEU A 443 -10.25 -18.73 16.86
CA LEU A 443 -10.00 -19.20 15.50
C LEU A 443 -9.27 -20.55 15.57
N PRO A 444 -9.90 -21.66 15.16
CA PRO A 444 -9.22 -22.94 15.16
C PRO A 444 -8.04 -22.85 14.18
N ALA A 445 -6.87 -23.33 14.62
CA ALA A 445 -5.66 -23.39 13.81
C ALA A 445 -5.98 -23.80 12.37
N LEU A 446 -5.47 -23.05 11.39
CA LEU A 446 -5.79 -23.15 9.97
C LEU A 446 -5.45 -24.54 9.42
N LYS A 447 -6.38 -25.47 9.59
CA LYS A 447 -6.26 -26.82 9.02
C LYS A 447 -6.43 -26.71 7.51
N ILE A 448 -5.32 -26.76 6.77
CA ILE A 448 -5.35 -26.73 5.32
C ILE A 448 -6.04 -28.02 4.83
N SER A 449 -7.13 -27.85 4.11
CA SER A 449 -7.86 -28.95 3.48
C SER A 449 -7.50 -29.03 1.99
N ARG A 450 -7.13 -30.23 1.54
CA ARG A 450 -6.91 -30.52 0.11
C ARG A 450 -8.16 -30.19 -0.71
N ARG A 451 -9.35 -30.50 -0.19
CA ARG A 451 -10.62 -30.26 -0.87
C ARG A 451 -10.91 -28.76 -1.01
N ALA A 452 -10.73 -27.98 0.06
CA ALA A 452 -10.90 -26.52 0.01
C ALA A 452 -9.90 -25.87 -0.97
N SER A 453 -8.66 -26.37 -1.00
CA SER A 453 -7.64 -25.91 -1.95
C SER A 453 -8.02 -26.22 -3.40
N LEU A 454 -8.52 -27.43 -3.69
CA LEU A 454 -9.01 -27.79 -5.04
C LEU A 454 -10.20 -26.93 -5.47
N ILE A 455 -11.13 -26.62 -4.56
CA ILE A 455 -12.25 -25.72 -4.83
C ILE A 455 -11.73 -24.32 -5.18
N SER A 456 -10.80 -23.79 -4.39
CA SER A 456 -10.16 -22.50 -4.69
C SER A 456 -9.50 -22.51 -6.06
N THR A 457 -8.65 -23.50 -6.37
CA THR A 457 -8.01 -23.63 -7.69
C THR A 457 -9.04 -23.74 -8.82
N THR A 458 -10.17 -24.41 -8.60
CA THR A 458 -11.24 -24.52 -9.59
C THR A 458 -11.84 -23.15 -9.92
N PHE A 459 -12.07 -22.29 -8.92
CA PHE A 459 -12.54 -20.93 -9.15
C PHE A 459 -11.56 -20.09 -9.97
N HIS A 460 -10.26 -20.21 -9.70
CA HIS A 460 -9.20 -19.54 -10.47
C HIS A 460 -9.21 -20.00 -11.93
N ILE A 461 -9.29 -21.31 -12.15
CA ILE A 461 -9.35 -21.90 -13.49
C ILE A 461 -10.61 -21.44 -14.25
N LEU A 462 -11.76 -21.39 -13.59
CA LEU A 462 -13.02 -20.92 -14.19
C LEU A 462 -12.95 -19.44 -14.58
N LEU A 463 -12.30 -18.59 -13.78
CA LEU A 463 -12.08 -17.20 -14.16
C LEU A 463 -11.18 -17.09 -15.41
N CYS A 464 -10.06 -17.83 -15.46
CA CYS A 464 -9.19 -17.89 -16.63
C CYS A 464 -9.91 -18.40 -17.89
N TYR A 465 -10.74 -19.44 -17.75
CA TYR A 465 -11.58 -19.94 -18.83
C TYR A 465 -12.54 -18.86 -19.34
N ALA A 466 -13.13 -18.09 -18.43
CA ALA A 466 -14.07 -17.04 -18.78
C ALA A 466 -13.39 -15.83 -19.43
N HIS A 467 -12.17 -15.47 -19.01
CA HIS A 467 -11.31 -14.50 -19.71
C HIS A 467 -11.06 -14.92 -21.16
N ARG A 468 -10.64 -16.18 -21.36
CA ARG A 468 -10.40 -16.75 -22.69
C ARG A 468 -11.66 -16.69 -23.56
N LYS A 469 -12.83 -17.06 -23.04
CA LYS A 469 -14.11 -16.97 -23.76
C LYS A 469 -14.46 -15.53 -24.14
N ASN A 470 -14.20 -14.57 -23.26
CA ASN A 470 -14.37 -13.15 -23.56
C ASN A 470 -13.43 -12.70 -24.68
N LEU A 471 -12.19 -13.17 -24.67
CA LEU A 471 -11.20 -12.87 -25.71
C LEU A 471 -11.62 -13.47 -27.07
N GLU A 472 -12.05 -14.74 -27.10
CA GLU A 472 -12.59 -15.40 -28.29
C GLU A 472 -13.81 -14.63 -28.85
N THR A 473 -14.69 -14.16 -27.96
CA THR A 473 -15.84 -13.32 -28.34
C THR A 473 -15.39 -11.97 -28.91
N LYS A 474 -14.34 -11.34 -28.36
CA LYS A 474 -13.77 -10.08 -28.87
C LYS A 474 -13.05 -10.28 -30.22
N ALA A 475 -12.42 -11.44 -30.43
CA ALA A 475 -11.73 -11.79 -31.67
C ALA A 475 -12.69 -12.21 -32.79
N SER A 476 -13.89 -12.71 -32.43
CA SER A 476 -14.92 -13.07 -33.40
C SER A 476 -15.42 -11.86 -34.20
N VAL A 477 -15.80 -12.10 -35.46
CA VAL A 477 -16.29 -11.06 -36.37
C VAL A 477 -17.50 -10.35 -35.74
N PRO A 478 -17.51 -9.00 -35.67
CA PRO A 478 -18.62 -8.28 -35.07
C PRO A 478 -19.92 -8.58 -35.82
N LYS A 479 -21.00 -8.82 -35.07
CA LYS A 479 -22.34 -8.93 -35.63
C LYS A 479 -22.68 -7.67 -36.45
N PRO A 480 -23.40 -7.79 -37.58
CA PRO A 480 -23.74 -6.65 -38.41
C PRO A 480 -24.53 -5.59 -37.64
N LEU A 481 -24.30 -4.31 -37.98
CA LEU A 481 -24.86 -3.13 -37.28
C LEU A 481 -26.40 -3.12 -37.18
N ASN A 482 -27.11 -3.86 -38.04
CA ASN A 482 -28.57 -3.96 -38.05
C ASN A 482 -29.12 -4.98 -37.02
N THR A 483 -28.26 -5.58 -36.20
CA THR A 483 -28.72 -6.49 -35.14
C THR A 483 -29.31 -5.70 -33.98
N LYS A 484 -30.62 -5.88 -33.72
CA LYS A 484 -31.34 -5.22 -32.62
C LYS A 484 -30.98 -5.77 -31.22
N GLU A 485 -30.11 -6.77 -31.16
CA GLU A 485 -29.66 -7.37 -29.90
C GLU A 485 -28.61 -6.47 -29.24
N LYS A 486 -29.01 -5.77 -28.17
CA LYS A 486 -28.03 -5.20 -27.25
C LYS A 486 -27.20 -6.36 -26.67
N LYS A 487 -25.87 -6.29 -26.82
CA LYS A 487 -24.95 -7.20 -26.09
C LYS A 487 -25.22 -7.01 -24.60
N SER A 488 -25.93 -7.95 -23.97
CA SER A 488 -25.94 -8.02 -22.51
C SER A 488 -24.51 -8.35 -22.07
N LYS A 489 -24.04 -7.71 -21.00
CA LYS A 489 -22.76 -8.11 -20.40
C LYS A 489 -22.91 -9.59 -20.01
N SER A 490 -22.11 -10.47 -20.62
CA SER A 490 -22.13 -11.89 -20.30
C SER A 490 -21.82 -12.04 -18.80
N ALA A 491 -22.78 -12.53 -18.03
CA ALA A 491 -22.51 -12.90 -16.65
C ALA A 491 -21.42 -13.98 -16.65
N LEU A 492 -20.36 -13.76 -15.89
CA LEU A 492 -19.32 -14.76 -15.67
C LEU A 492 -19.91 -15.82 -14.74
N TYR A 493 -19.79 -17.09 -15.11
CA TYR A 493 -20.31 -18.22 -14.33
C TYR A 493 -19.12 -18.94 -13.68
N ILE A 494 -18.87 -18.63 -12.40
CA ILE A 494 -17.76 -19.15 -11.60
C ILE A 494 -18.31 -20.07 -10.49
N LEU A 495 -19.36 -19.64 -9.78
CA LEU A 495 -19.99 -20.40 -8.71
C LEU A 495 -20.92 -21.50 -9.23
N ARG A 496 -21.77 -21.19 -10.22
CA ARG A 496 -22.77 -22.16 -10.75
C ARG A 496 -22.17 -23.47 -11.21
N PRO A 497 -21.09 -23.52 -12.01
CA PRO A 497 -20.58 -24.79 -12.49
C PRO A 497 -20.15 -25.70 -11.34
N LEU A 498 -19.42 -25.18 -10.35
CA LEU A 498 -19.00 -25.96 -9.20
C LEU A 498 -20.19 -26.44 -8.35
N ILE A 499 -21.14 -25.55 -8.05
CA ILE A 499 -22.35 -25.90 -7.29
C ILE A 499 -23.14 -26.98 -8.04
N ALA A 500 -23.23 -26.89 -9.37
CA ALA A 500 -23.92 -27.86 -10.20
C ALA A 500 -23.34 -29.27 -10.04
N HIS A 501 -22.01 -29.38 -10.12
CA HIS A 501 -21.27 -30.64 -9.98
C HIS A 501 -21.38 -31.23 -8.57
N ILE A 502 -21.25 -30.40 -7.52
CA ILE A 502 -21.37 -30.88 -6.14
C ILE A 502 -22.81 -31.36 -5.85
N LEU A 503 -23.83 -30.60 -6.25
CA LEU A 503 -25.23 -30.99 -6.05
C LEU A 503 -25.58 -32.25 -6.87
N HIS A 504 -25.10 -32.33 -8.11
CA HIS A 504 -25.31 -33.50 -8.96
C HIS A 504 -24.71 -34.76 -8.35
N HIS A 505 -23.48 -34.70 -7.83
CA HIS A 505 -22.85 -35.82 -7.14
C HIS A 505 -23.68 -36.30 -5.93
N LYS A 506 -24.24 -35.38 -5.13
CA LYS A 506 -25.11 -35.73 -3.99
C LYS A 506 -26.43 -36.37 -4.45
N ILE A 507 -27.00 -35.86 -5.54
CA ILE A 507 -28.23 -36.40 -6.12
C ILE A 507 -28.01 -37.81 -6.67
N ILE A 508 -26.92 -38.04 -7.40
CA ILE A 508 -26.54 -39.38 -7.88
C ILE A 508 -26.35 -40.34 -6.71
N ALA A 509 -25.62 -39.95 -5.68
CA ALA A 509 -25.40 -40.81 -4.52
C ALA A 509 -26.73 -41.20 -3.85
N ARG A 510 -27.66 -40.24 -3.74
CA ARG A 510 -29.00 -40.48 -3.20
C ARG A 510 -29.84 -41.38 -4.11
N THR A 511 -29.85 -41.15 -5.41
CA THR A 511 -30.62 -41.96 -6.37
C THR A 511 -30.07 -43.37 -6.45
N HIS A 512 -28.75 -43.53 -6.52
CA HIS A 512 -28.08 -44.83 -6.52
C HIS A 512 -28.45 -45.65 -5.29
N LYS A 513 -28.35 -45.04 -4.09
CA LYS A 513 -28.72 -45.70 -2.83
C LYS A 513 -30.20 -46.12 -2.81
N THR A 514 -31.09 -45.29 -3.36
CA THR A 514 -32.54 -45.59 -3.42
C THR A 514 -32.82 -46.72 -4.40
N ILE A 515 -32.17 -46.71 -5.57
CA ILE A 515 -32.28 -47.78 -6.57
C ILE A 515 -31.68 -49.10 -6.06
N GLU A 516 -30.59 -49.07 -5.29
CA GLU A 516 -30.05 -50.26 -4.61
C GLU A 516 -31.01 -50.83 -3.56
N LEU A 517 -31.75 -49.99 -2.84
CA LEU A 517 -32.77 -50.46 -1.92
C LEU A 517 -33.95 -51.12 -2.67
N ILE A 518 -34.31 -50.61 -3.84
CA ILE A 518 -35.31 -51.24 -4.71
C ILE A 518 -34.78 -52.58 -5.24
N SER A 519 -33.51 -52.64 -5.64
CA SER A 519 -32.90 -53.87 -6.17
C SER A 519 -32.81 -55.00 -5.15
N GLN A 520 -32.64 -54.69 -3.86
CA GLN A 520 -32.71 -55.69 -2.79
C GLN A 520 -34.08 -56.36 -2.67
N ASN A 521 -35.14 -55.67 -3.08
CA ASN A 521 -36.52 -56.18 -3.00
C ASN A 521 -36.94 -56.97 -4.25
N ILE A 522 -36.16 -56.95 -5.34
CA ILE A 522 -36.50 -57.57 -6.62
C ILE A 522 -35.39 -58.55 -7.02
N VAL A 523 -35.76 -59.83 -7.22
CA VAL A 523 -34.79 -60.89 -7.57
C VAL A 523 -34.26 -60.67 -9.00
N ASN A 524 -32.94 -60.84 -9.19
CA ASN A 524 -32.20 -60.75 -10.46
C ASN A 524 -32.05 -59.35 -11.09
N LEU A 525 -31.92 -58.30 -10.29
CA LEU A 525 -31.64 -56.94 -10.76
C LEU A 525 -30.13 -56.61 -10.72
N GLN A 526 -29.56 -56.16 -11.83
CA GLN A 526 -28.21 -55.60 -11.92
C GLN A 526 -28.30 -54.10 -12.18
N VAL A 527 -27.69 -53.30 -11.30
CA VAL A 527 -27.63 -51.84 -11.43
C VAL A 527 -26.22 -51.45 -11.86
N SER A 528 -26.11 -50.71 -12.95
CA SER A 528 -24.85 -50.13 -13.43
C SER A 528 -25.02 -48.63 -13.64
N SER A 529 -24.20 -47.82 -12.97
CA SER A 529 -24.16 -46.38 -13.24
C SER A 529 -23.09 -46.07 -14.28
N GLU A 530 -23.44 -45.31 -15.32
CA GLU A 530 -22.50 -44.78 -16.28
C GLU A 530 -22.57 -43.25 -16.27
N SER A 531 -21.44 -42.59 -16.07
CA SER A 531 -21.36 -41.15 -16.27
C SER A 531 -21.46 -40.87 -17.77
N VAL A 532 -22.62 -40.39 -18.21
CA VAL A 532 -22.82 -40.03 -19.60
C VAL A 532 -22.30 -38.62 -19.82
N GLU A 533 -21.09 -38.53 -20.38
CA GLU A 533 -20.53 -37.26 -20.86
C GLU A 533 -21.29 -36.70 -22.10
N ALA A 534 -22.52 -37.15 -22.40
CA ALA A 534 -23.21 -36.89 -23.67
C ALA A 534 -23.39 -35.40 -24.02
N ALA A 535 -23.46 -34.50 -23.03
CA ALA A 535 -23.55 -33.07 -23.31
C ALA A 535 -22.25 -32.46 -23.86
N ALA A 536 -21.11 -33.17 -23.74
CA ALA A 536 -19.84 -32.73 -24.30
C ALA A 536 -19.73 -33.01 -25.82
N GLU A 537 -20.50 -33.97 -26.35
CA GLU A 537 -20.40 -34.38 -27.75
C GLU A 537 -21.30 -33.57 -28.69
N GLU A 538 -22.45 -33.06 -28.23
CA GLU A 538 -23.36 -32.25 -29.06
C GLU A 538 -22.94 -30.77 -29.20
N MET A 539 -22.15 -30.23 -28.26
CA MET A 539 -21.55 -28.89 -28.39
C MET A 539 -20.25 -28.94 -29.20
N GLN A 540 -20.33 -29.41 -30.45
CA GLN A 540 -19.24 -29.26 -31.42
C GLN A 540 -19.16 -27.80 -31.88
N GLY A 541 -18.48 -26.99 -31.07
CA GLY A 541 -18.14 -25.61 -31.39
C GLY A 541 -17.42 -24.91 -30.24
N SER A 542 -16.09 -24.99 -30.20
CA SER A 542 -15.19 -24.20 -29.35
C SER A 542 -15.09 -24.57 -27.85
N THR A 543 -15.84 -25.55 -27.35
CA THR A 543 -15.79 -26.01 -25.93
C THR A 543 -14.92 -27.25 -25.70
N SER A 544 -14.09 -27.67 -26.66
CA SER A 544 -13.36 -28.96 -26.63
C SER A 544 -12.20 -29.06 -25.62
N GLY A 545 -11.80 -27.95 -24.99
CA GLY A 545 -10.74 -27.98 -23.98
C GLY A 545 -11.22 -28.56 -22.63
N TYR A 546 -10.32 -29.23 -21.90
CA TYR A 546 -10.58 -29.74 -20.54
C TYR A 546 -11.23 -28.71 -19.60
N LEU A 547 -10.90 -27.43 -19.78
CA LEU A 547 -11.46 -26.31 -19.01
C LEU A 547 -12.94 -26.03 -19.31
N GLY A 548 -13.37 -26.25 -20.55
CA GLY A 548 -14.76 -26.07 -20.96
C GLY A 548 -15.70 -27.12 -20.37
N ARG A 549 -15.19 -28.34 -20.11
CA ARG A 549 -15.97 -29.44 -19.53
C ARG A 549 -16.57 -29.08 -18.17
N LEU A 550 -15.81 -28.38 -17.32
CA LEU A 550 -16.31 -27.93 -16.01
C LEU A 550 -17.46 -26.93 -16.14
N ALA A 551 -17.47 -26.11 -17.19
CA ALA A 551 -18.51 -25.12 -17.43
C ALA A 551 -19.80 -25.72 -18.03
N VAL A 552 -19.75 -26.95 -18.53
CA VAL A 552 -20.93 -27.71 -18.97
C VAL A 552 -21.65 -28.28 -17.75
N HIS A 553 -22.97 -28.33 -17.83
CA HIS A 553 -23.80 -28.92 -16.79
C HIS A 553 -23.54 -30.43 -16.72
N PRO A 554 -23.39 -31.01 -15.51
CA PRO A 554 -23.22 -32.44 -15.40
C PRO A 554 -24.51 -33.19 -15.70
N MET A 555 -24.37 -34.32 -16.39
CA MET A 555 -25.43 -35.29 -16.67
C MET A 555 -24.86 -36.69 -16.40
N SER A 556 -25.67 -37.56 -15.82
CA SER A 556 -25.29 -38.97 -15.58
C SER A 556 -26.44 -39.89 -15.95
N LYS A 557 -26.12 -41.12 -16.37
CA LYS A 557 -27.10 -42.14 -16.76
C LYS A 557 -26.97 -43.34 -15.84
N ILE A 558 -28.07 -43.69 -15.19
CA ILE A 558 -28.15 -44.90 -14.38
C ILE A 558 -28.89 -45.93 -15.22
N VAL A 559 -28.27 -47.08 -15.43
CA VAL A 559 -28.82 -48.19 -16.20
C VAL A 559 -29.15 -49.33 -15.26
N ILE A 560 -30.39 -49.78 -15.28
CA ILE A 560 -30.91 -50.89 -14.49
C ILE A 560 -31.27 -52.00 -15.47
N LYS A 561 -30.62 -53.16 -15.34
CA LYS A 561 -30.89 -54.36 -16.13
C LYS A 561 -31.50 -55.43 -15.26
N GLN A 562 -32.54 -56.08 -15.74
CA GLN A 562 -33.15 -57.22 -15.06
C GLN A 562 -32.92 -58.48 -15.90
N ASP A 563 -32.35 -59.53 -15.30
CA ASP A 563 -32.18 -60.79 -16.01
C ASP A 563 -33.54 -61.46 -16.25
N PRO A 564 -33.72 -62.18 -17.38
CA PRO A 564 -35.02 -62.77 -17.71
C PRO A 564 -35.46 -63.80 -16.65
N VAL A 565 -36.58 -63.54 -15.97
CA VAL A 565 -37.18 -64.49 -15.04
C VAL A 565 -38.02 -65.52 -15.84
N PRO A 566 -37.79 -66.84 -15.69
CA PRO A 566 -38.55 -67.85 -16.43
C PRO A 566 -40.04 -67.81 -16.05
N GLY A 567 -40.91 -67.50 -17.03
CA GLY A 567 -42.37 -67.50 -16.86
C GLY A 567 -43.04 -66.12 -16.74
N ALA A 568 -42.27 -65.03 -16.67
CA ALA A 568 -42.79 -63.66 -16.64
C ALA A 568 -42.52 -62.96 -17.99
N ALA A 569 -43.49 -62.97 -18.89
CA ALA A 569 -43.28 -62.55 -20.28
C ALA A 569 -43.32 -61.02 -20.52
N LYS A 570 -43.41 -60.17 -19.48
CA LYS A 570 -43.92 -58.79 -19.65
C LYS A 570 -43.35 -57.73 -18.68
N HIS A 571 -42.17 -57.91 -18.09
CA HIS A 571 -41.51 -56.85 -17.30
C HIS A 571 -40.45 -56.10 -18.12
N ALA A 572 -40.20 -54.83 -17.79
CA ALA A 572 -39.10 -54.08 -18.41
C ALA A 572 -37.76 -54.76 -18.11
N SER A 573 -37.05 -55.18 -19.16
CA SER A 573 -35.75 -55.82 -19.04
C SER A 573 -34.62 -54.81 -18.83
N HIS A 574 -34.84 -53.55 -19.19
CA HIS A 574 -33.83 -52.49 -19.19
C HIS A 574 -34.48 -51.14 -18.90
N VAL A 575 -33.98 -50.41 -17.89
CA VAL A 575 -34.44 -49.06 -17.54
C VAL A 575 -33.24 -48.12 -17.55
N GLU A 576 -33.39 -46.96 -18.18
CA GLU A 576 -32.39 -45.91 -18.24
C GLU A 576 -32.92 -44.67 -17.54
N VAL A 577 -32.17 -44.14 -16.58
CA VAL A 577 -32.49 -42.91 -15.85
C VAL A 577 -31.39 -41.89 -16.10
N LEU A 578 -31.72 -40.82 -16.81
CA LEU A 578 -30.87 -39.66 -16.97
C LEU A 578 -31.13 -38.69 -15.81
N THR A 579 -30.09 -38.34 -15.07
CA THR A 579 -30.15 -37.35 -13.98
C THR A 579 -29.33 -36.12 -14.34
N GLY A 580 -29.90 -34.94 -14.11
CA GLY A 580 -29.23 -33.65 -14.33
C GLY A 580 -28.83 -32.93 -13.05
N SER A 581 -28.61 -31.61 -13.15
CA SER A 581 -28.32 -30.73 -12.01
C SER A 581 -29.54 -29.87 -11.64
N PRO A 582 -29.86 -29.67 -10.35
CA PRO A 582 -31.03 -28.92 -9.90
C PRO A 582 -30.90 -27.41 -10.10
N LEU A 583 -29.76 -26.91 -10.58
CA LEU A 583 -29.58 -25.49 -10.87
C LEU A 583 -30.43 -24.98 -12.04
N GLN A 584 -30.94 -25.88 -12.89
CA GLN A 584 -31.82 -25.58 -14.01
C GLN A 584 -33.27 -25.87 -13.63
N SER A 585 -33.93 -24.92 -12.95
CA SER A 585 -35.31 -25.11 -12.46
C SER A 585 -36.37 -25.30 -13.56
N TYR A 586 -36.01 -25.11 -14.83
CA TYR A 586 -36.92 -25.24 -15.98
C TYR A 586 -36.83 -26.62 -16.66
N LEU A 587 -35.87 -27.48 -16.26
CA LEU A 587 -35.70 -28.83 -16.78
C LEU A 587 -36.02 -29.84 -15.68
N PRO A 588 -36.68 -30.97 -16.01
CA PRO A 588 -36.93 -32.04 -15.04
C PRO A 588 -35.61 -32.58 -14.49
N LEU A 589 -35.63 -33.02 -13.23
CA LEU A 589 -34.42 -33.53 -12.58
C LEU A 589 -34.03 -34.91 -13.10
N TYR A 590 -35.05 -35.72 -13.44
CA TYR A 590 -34.91 -37.07 -13.97
C TYR A 590 -35.69 -37.22 -15.27
N GLU A 591 -35.07 -37.84 -16.26
CA GLU A 591 -35.76 -38.42 -17.42
C GLU A 591 -35.52 -39.93 -17.41
N ALA A 592 -36.59 -40.72 -17.44
CA ALA A 592 -36.48 -42.17 -17.39
C ALA A 592 -37.15 -42.84 -18.59
N TYR A 593 -36.51 -43.90 -19.08
CA TYR A 593 -36.92 -44.68 -20.24
C TYR A 593 -36.92 -46.16 -19.86
N ALA A 594 -37.98 -46.88 -20.20
CA ALA A 594 -38.13 -48.30 -19.93
C ALA A 594 -38.23 -49.09 -21.22
N TYR A 595 -37.51 -50.20 -21.30
CA TYR A 595 -37.39 -51.03 -22.48
C TYR A 595 -37.65 -52.51 -22.15
N VAL A 596 -38.26 -53.22 -23.10
CA VAL A 596 -38.44 -54.66 -23.08
C VAL A 596 -37.66 -55.27 -24.24
N LYS A 597 -36.93 -56.36 -23.96
CA LYS A 597 -36.11 -57.08 -24.93
C LYS A 597 -37.01 -57.86 -25.90
N ASP A 598 -37.10 -57.39 -27.14
CA ASP A 598 -37.89 -58.01 -28.22
C ASP A 598 -36.93 -58.53 -29.31
N GLY A 599 -36.36 -59.71 -29.08
CA GLY A 599 -35.34 -60.29 -29.96
C GLY A 599 -33.97 -59.60 -29.83
N ASP A 600 -33.48 -59.01 -30.94
CA ASP A 600 -32.17 -58.34 -31.04
C ASP A 600 -32.26 -56.81 -30.83
N LYS A 601 -33.47 -56.27 -30.60
CA LYS A 601 -33.72 -54.85 -30.38
C LYS A 601 -34.55 -54.62 -29.12
N ASP A 602 -34.15 -53.61 -28.35
CA ASP A 602 -34.90 -53.16 -27.19
C ASP A 602 -36.08 -52.27 -27.64
N ARG A 603 -37.29 -52.62 -27.25
CA ARG A 603 -38.51 -51.84 -27.55
C ARG A 603 -38.82 -50.93 -26.37
N GLU A 604 -38.93 -49.63 -26.62
CA GLU A 604 -39.38 -48.66 -25.61
C GLU A 604 -40.84 -48.93 -25.23
N VAL A 605 -41.11 -49.06 -23.94
CA VAL A 605 -42.43 -49.38 -23.38
C VAL A 605 -43.02 -48.21 -22.59
N SER A 606 -42.16 -47.42 -21.94
CA SER A 606 -42.59 -46.25 -21.18
C SER A 606 -41.50 -45.20 -21.10
N LYS A 607 -41.91 -43.93 -21.06
CA LYS A 607 -41.05 -42.76 -20.86
C LYS A 607 -41.69 -41.83 -19.84
N GLY A 608 -40.90 -41.33 -18.89
CA GLY A 608 -41.35 -40.40 -17.85
C GLY A 608 -40.33 -39.30 -17.57
N THR A 609 -40.81 -38.17 -17.06
CA THR A 609 -39.97 -37.09 -16.54
C THR A 609 -40.41 -36.72 -15.14
N PHE A 610 -39.48 -36.62 -14.20
CA PHE A 610 -39.75 -36.49 -12.77
C PHE A 610 -38.95 -35.34 -12.17
N TRP A 611 -39.55 -34.66 -11.18
CA TRP A 611 -38.96 -33.51 -10.50
C TRP A 611 -38.34 -33.88 -9.16
N ASP A 612 -38.87 -34.92 -8.52
CA ASP A 612 -38.38 -35.45 -7.27
C ASP A 612 -38.03 -36.94 -7.38
N LEU A 613 -37.41 -37.45 -6.32
CA LEU A 613 -36.97 -38.83 -6.26
C LEU A 613 -38.10 -39.80 -5.91
N GLU A 614 -39.15 -39.32 -5.25
CA GLU A 614 -40.28 -40.16 -4.80
C GLU A 614 -41.15 -40.56 -6.00
N GLU A 615 -41.45 -39.62 -6.90
CA GLU A 615 -42.15 -39.90 -8.17
C GLU A 615 -41.36 -40.89 -9.04
N LEU A 616 -40.04 -40.72 -9.11
CA LEU A 616 -39.17 -41.63 -9.85
C LEU A 616 -39.18 -43.04 -9.25
N GLU A 617 -39.10 -43.15 -7.92
CA GLU A 617 -39.12 -44.43 -7.21
C GLU A 617 -40.41 -45.20 -7.47
N ASP A 618 -41.57 -44.54 -7.35
CA ASP A 618 -42.86 -45.18 -7.59
C ASP A 618 -43.01 -45.61 -9.06
N TRP A 619 -42.53 -44.80 -10.00
CA TRP A 619 -42.53 -45.17 -11.41
C TRP A 619 -41.61 -46.35 -11.71
N ILE A 620 -40.40 -46.39 -11.14
CA ILE A 620 -39.47 -47.52 -11.32
C ILE A 620 -40.08 -48.80 -10.76
N ARG A 621 -40.69 -48.76 -9.57
CA ARG A 621 -41.38 -49.92 -8.99
C ARG A 621 -42.50 -50.41 -9.90
N TRP A 622 -43.33 -49.49 -10.40
CA TRP A 622 -44.41 -49.80 -11.32
C TRP A 622 -43.89 -50.53 -12.58
N VAL A 623 -42.89 -49.96 -13.25
CA VAL A 623 -42.30 -50.52 -14.48
C VAL A 623 -41.63 -51.89 -14.27
N LEU A 624 -41.01 -52.12 -13.11
CA LEU A 624 -40.29 -53.37 -12.84
C LEU A 624 -41.20 -54.48 -12.27
N THR A 625 -42.38 -54.16 -11.75
CA THR A 625 -43.25 -55.13 -11.06
C THR A 625 -44.58 -55.40 -11.77
N GLU A 626 -45.15 -54.43 -12.48
CA GLU A 626 -46.39 -54.65 -13.23
C GLU A 626 -46.11 -55.31 -14.59
N GLU A 627 -47.10 -56.09 -15.07
CA GLU A 627 -47.05 -56.72 -16.39
C GLU A 627 -47.57 -55.76 -17.47
N PHE A 628 -46.76 -55.53 -18.52
CA PHE A 628 -47.12 -54.71 -19.69
C PHE A 628 -47.82 -55.48 -20.81
#